data_AF-A0AAV0GI24-F1
#
_entry.id   AF-A0AAV0GI24-F1
#
_cell.length_a   1.000
_cell.length_b   1.000
_cell.length_c   1.000
_cell.angle_alpha   90.00
_cell.angle_beta   90.00
_cell.angle_gamma   90.00
#
_symmetry.space_group_name_H-M   'P 1'
#
loop_
_entity.id
_entity.type
_entity.pdbx_description
1 polymer ?
#
loop_
_entity_poly.entity_id
_entity_poly.type
_entity_poly.pdbx_seq_one_letter_code
_entity_poly.pdbx_strand_id
1 'polypeptide(L)' 'MVEPYRRPKTFTPLVTVYICAFYTGVIGAAITEQLYKEKYWEDHPGESVPLMKPIFYGGPWRVMRGDVPPTGKFEF' A
#
# COMPACT_ATOMS: atom_id res chain seq x y z
N MET A 1 -17.51 2.15 -50.63
CA MET A 1 -17.35 1.04 -49.66
C MET A 1 -17.67 1.59 -48.29
N VAL A 2 -18.68 1.06 -47.62
CA VAL A 2 -18.99 1.42 -46.23
C VAL A 2 -18.10 0.57 -45.34
N GLU A 3 -17.34 1.20 -44.44
CA GLU A 3 -16.50 0.47 -43.50
C GLU A 3 -17.36 -0.40 -42.56
N PRO A 4 -16.97 -1.66 -42.30
CA PRO A 4 -17.70 -2.52 -41.38
C PRO A 4 -17.78 -1.90 -39.98
N TYR A 5 -18.98 -1.90 -39.38
CA TYR A 5 -19.17 -1.41 -38.01
C TYR A 5 -18.26 -2.19 -37.04
N ARG A 6 -17.31 -1.48 -36.42
CA ARG A 6 -16.41 -2.04 -35.41
C ARG A 6 -16.98 -1.76 -34.03
N ARG A 7 -17.36 -2.82 -33.30
CA ARG A 7 -17.79 -2.68 -31.89
C ARG A 7 -16.67 -2.01 -31.08
N PRO A 8 -16.97 -0.97 -30.28
CA PRO A 8 -15.96 -0.34 -29.43
C PRO A 8 -15.43 -1.35 -28.42
N LYS A 9 -14.10 -1.34 -28.19
CA LYS A 9 -13.47 -2.21 -27.19
C LYS A 9 -14.05 -1.85 -25.82
N THR A 10 -14.58 -2.85 -25.12
CA THR A 10 -15.12 -2.65 -23.77
C THR A 10 -13.98 -2.35 -22.81
N PHE A 11 -14.15 -1.32 -21.99
CA PHE A 11 -13.19 -0.90 -20.97
C PHE A 11 -13.24 -1.77 -19.70
N THR A 12 -14.34 -2.50 -19.53
CA THR A 12 -14.63 -3.39 -18.39
C THR A 12 -13.48 -4.33 -18.01
N PRO A 13 -12.86 -5.13 -18.92
CA PRO A 13 -11.80 -6.06 -18.52
C PRO A 13 -10.61 -5.35 -17.90
N LEU A 14 -10.27 -4.14 -18.35
CA LEU A 14 -9.15 -3.37 -17.83
C LEU A 14 -9.46 -2.81 -16.44
N VAL A 15 -10.68 -2.32 -16.22
CA VAL A 15 -11.15 -1.90 -14.88
C VAL A 15 -11.12 -3.07 -13.90
N THR A 16 -11.61 -4.25 -14.31
CA THR A 16 -11.61 -5.44 -13.45
C THR A 16 -10.20 -5.81 -13.02
N VAL A 17 -9.24 -5.85 -13.96
CA VAL A 17 -7.84 -6.18 -13.64
C VAL A 17 -7.24 -5.17 -12.67
N TYR A 18 -7.50 -3.86 -12.86
CA TYR A 18 -7.00 -2.84 -11.92
C TYR A 18 -7.59 -2.98 -10.52
N ILE A 19 -8.88 -3.26 -10.41
CA ILE A 19 -9.51 -3.50 -9.11
C ILE A 19 -8.89 -4.72 -8.43
N CYS A 20 -8.77 -5.84 -9.15
CA CYS A 20 -8.16 -7.06 -8.61
C CYS A 20 -6.71 -6.81 -8.16
N ALA A 21 -5.90 -6.15 -8.98
CA ALA A 21 -4.51 -5.83 -8.66
C ALA A 21 -4.40 -4.92 -7.42
N PHE A 22 -5.26 -3.90 -7.33
CA PHE A 22 -5.30 -2.98 -6.19
C PHE A 22 -5.60 -3.72 -4.89
N TYR A 23 -6.69 -4.49 -4.84
CA TYR A 23 -7.08 -5.20 -3.62
C TYR A 23 -6.08 -6.29 -3.24
N THR A 24 -5.47 -6.95 -4.22
CA THR A 24 -4.39 -7.93 -3.96
C THR A 24 -3.20 -7.24 -3.29
N GLY A 25 -2.81 -6.04 -3.75
CA GLY A 25 -1.75 -5.25 -3.14
C GLY A 25 -2.07 -4.81 -1.70
N VAL A 26 -3.31 -4.35 -1.45
CA VAL A 26 -3.75 -3.96 -0.09
C VAL A 26 -3.72 -5.14 0.88
N ILE A 27 -4.22 -6.31 0.46
CA ILE A 27 -4.22 -7.52 1.28
C ILE A 27 -2.77 -7.97 1.56
N GLY A 28 -1.92 -8.00 0.53
CA GLY A 28 -0.51 -8.35 0.68
C GLY A 28 0.21 -7.43 1.67
N ALA A 29 0.00 -6.11 1.56
CA ALA A 29 0.58 -5.13 2.48
C ALA A 29 0.11 -5.33 3.93
N ALA A 30 -1.17 -5.61 4.12
CA ALA A 30 -1.73 -5.90 5.44
C ALA A 30 -1.10 -7.16 6.07
N ILE A 31 -0.94 -8.24 5.30
CA ILE A 31 -0.28 -9.47 5.79
C ILE A 31 1.16 -9.19 6.18
N THR A 32 1.92 -8.46 5.35
CA THR A 32 3.32 -8.14 5.66
C THR A 32 3.47 -7.28 6.91
N GLU A 33 2.55 -6.33 7.12
CA GLU A 33 2.51 -5.52 8.34
C GLU A 33 2.25 -6.39 9.58
N GLN A 34 1.33 -7.35 9.51
CA GLN A 34 1.04 -8.23 10.64
C GLN A 34 2.22 -9.15 10.97
N LEU A 35 2.83 -9.77 9.95
CA LEU A 35 4.02 -10.61 10.16
C LEU A 35 5.19 -9.81 10.76
N TYR A 36 5.38 -8.56 10.34
CA TYR A 36 6.36 -7.66 10.94
C TYR A 36 6.08 -7.43 12.42
N LYS A 37 4.81 -7.25 12.79
CA LYS A 37 4.41 -7.02 14.18
C LYS A 37 4.59 -8.23 15.07
N GLU A 38 4.18 -9.40 14.59
CA GLU A 38 4.38 -10.67 15.31
C GLU A 38 5.86 -10.88 15.62
N LYS A 39 6.73 -10.72 14.62
CA LYS A 39 8.18 -10.83 14.81
C LYS A 39 8.74 -9.79 15.78
N TYR A 40 8.30 -8.53 15.69
CA TYR A 40 8.77 -7.48 16.59
C TYR A 40 8.42 -7.80 18.06
N TRP A 41 7.23 -8.34 18.31
CA TRP A 41 6.82 -8.73 19.66
C TRP A 41 7.60 -9.91 20.22
N GLU A 42 8.03 -10.86 19.38
CA GLU A 42 8.94 -11.93 19.80
C GLU A 42 10.28 -11.37 20.29
N ASP A 43 10.82 -10.39 19.58
CA ASP A 43 12.12 -9.79 19.89
C ASP A 43 12.03 -8.75 21.05
N HIS A 44 10.88 -8.08 21.20
CA HIS A 44 10.68 -6.94 22.12
C HIS A 44 9.36 -7.06 22.91
N PRO A 45 9.31 -7.92 23.94
CA PRO A 45 8.10 -8.13 24.73
C PRO A 45 7.71 -6.86 25.51
N GLY A 46 6.47 -6.41 25.36
CA GLY A 46 5.91 -5.26 26.10
C GLY A 46 6.18 -3.89 25.47
N GLU A 47 6.93 -3.81 24.37
CA GLU A 47 7.09 -2.58 23.61
C GLU A 47 5.93 -2.37 22.61
N SER A 48 5.62 -1.10 22.34
CA SER A 48 4.68 -0.74 21.28
C SER A 48 5.31 -0.97 19.91
N VAL A 49 4.65 -1.75 19.04
CA VAL A 49 5.21 -2.03 17.71
C VAL A 49 5.15 -0.79 16.82
N PRO A 50 6.29 -0.34 16.25
CA PRO A 50 6.28 0.72 15.26
C PRO A 50 5.58 0.28 13.97
N LEU A 51 5.08 1.22 13.17
CA LEU A 51 4.54 0.92 11.85
C LEU A 51 5.66 0.41 10.92
N MET A 52 5.41 -0.64 10.14
CA MET A 52 6.42 -1.15 9.20
C MET A 52 6.82 -0.03 8.22
N LYS A 53 8.13 0.09 7.99
CA LYS A 53 8.63 1.02 6.96
C LYS A 53 8.14 0.53 5.60
N PRO A 54 7.51 1.41 4.81
CA PRO A 54 6.85 0.95 3.61
C PRO A 54 7.88 0.64 2.51
N ILE A 55 7.79 -0.57 1.96
CA ILE A 55 8.80 -1.14 1.04
C ILE A 55 8.82 -0.40 -0.30
N PHE A 56 7.67 0.10 -0.75
CA PHE A 56 7.50 0.71 -2.07
C PHE A 56 8.01 2.15 -2.18
N TYR A 57 8.36 2.81 -1.08
CA TYR A 57 8.84 4.20 -1.11
C TYR A 57 10.36 4.34 -1.18
N GLY A 58 11.09 3.25 -1.41
CA GLY A 58 12.54 3.25 -1.63
C GLY A 58 12.98 3.61 -3.06
N GLY A 59 12.04 3.90 -3.97
CA GLY A 59 12.35 4.32 -5.34
C GLY A 59 12.92 5.74 -5.44
N PRO A 60 13.42 6.16 -6.62
CA PRO A 60 14.00 7.50 -6.82
C PRO A 60 13.00 8.65 -6.55
N TRP A 61 11.72 8.32 -6.48
CA TRP A 61 10.63 9.23 -6.11
C TRP A 61 10.58 9.38 -4.59
N ARG A 62 11.36 10.34 -4.07
CA ARG A 62 11.22 10.79 -2.67
C ARG A 62 9.77 11.23 -2.45
N VAL A 63 9.08 10.58 -1.53
CA VAL A 63 7.89 11.20 -0.92
C VAL A 63 8.40 12.42 -0.20
N MET A 64 8.04 13.60 -0.71
CA MET A 64 8.17 14.85 0.04
C MET A 64 7.25 14.69 1.26
N ARG A 65 7.78 14.14 2.35
CA ARG A 65 7.14 14.26 3.66
C ARG A 65 7.19 15.75 3.98
N GLY A 66 6.15 16.49 3.59
CA GLY A 66 5.90 17.80 4.16
C GLY A 66 5.98 17.64 5.68
N ASP A 67 6.67 18.56 6.34
CA ASP A 67 7.07 18.52 7.74
C ASP A 67 6.09 17.73 8.59
N VAL A 68 6.45 16.48 8.89
CA VAL A 68 5.71 15.69 9.88
C VAL A 68 5.90 16.46 11.18
N PRO A 69 4.83 16.95 11.83
CA PRO A 69 4.98 17.60 13.12
C PRO A 69 5.73 16.61 14.03
N PRO A 70 6.76 17.05 14.77
CA PRO A 70 7.47 16.14 15.67
C PRO A 70 6.42 15.47 16.55
N THR A 71 6.47 14.14 16.62
CA THR A 71 5.63 13.33 17.49
C THR A 71 6.01 13.69 18.93
N GLY A 72 5.49 14.82 19.41
CA GLY A 72 5.67 15.32 20.75
C GLY A 72 5.02 14.33 21.69
N LYS A 73 5.78 13.92 22.71
CA LYS A 73 5.29 13.18 23.85
C LYS A 73 4.08 13.93 24.42
N PHE A 74 2.91 13.33 24.36
CA PHE A 74 1.76 13.79 25.13
C PHE A 74 2.00 13.34 26.58
N GLU A 75 2.57 14.23 27.38
CA GLU A 75 2.51 14.12 28.85
C GLU A 75 1.17 14.69 29.30
N PHE A 76 0.36 13.85 29.96
CA PHE A 76 -0.84 14.25 30.70
C PHE A 76 -0.46 14.59 32.15
#